data_AF-A0A7V5KV81-F1
#
_entry.id   AF-A0A7V5KV81-F1
#
_cell.length_a   1.000
_cell.length_b   1.000
_cell.length_c   1.000
_cell.angle_alpha   90.00
_cell.angle_beta   90.00
_cell.angle_gamma   90.00
#
_symmetry.space_group_name_H-M   'P 1'
#
loop_
_entity.id
_entity.type
_entity.pdbx_description
1 polymer ?
#
loop_
_entity_poly.entity_id
_entity_poly.type
_entity_poly.pdbx_seq_one_letter_code
_entity_poly.pdbx_strand_id
1 'polypeptide(L)'
;MKRRKITAPSVRVRIYRFLHLLGPELERKIHSRFMILLVLVSAVALMLSSEPSIAADYFTLFMLLEAFASSFFLLEYLLRVWSSPEQNPDQSTLSCRLRYIFSIMGLVDLASFLPFFLLLAGYDQTSVLVLLQLMRLFKLTRYSPAFRLLADVLKDEAESLMVAITLMFIIFIFASVGIYTFEHEVQPEA
;
A
#
# COMPACT_ATOMS: atom_id res chain seq x y z
N MET A 1 0.91 45.66 2.62
CA MET A 1 1.20 44.47 1.80
C MET A 1 2.64 43.99 2.05
N LYS A 2 2.85 42.98 2.92
CA LYS A 2 4.18 42.39 3.14
C LYS A 2 4.53 41.48 1.96
N ARG A 3 5.51 41.87 1.15
CA ARG A 3 6.10 41.03 0.09
C ARG A 3 6.70 39.78 0.77
N ARG A 4 6.07 38.60 0.58
CA ARG A 4 6.66 37.31 0.97
C ARG A 4 7.96 37.16 0.18
N LYS A 5 9.10 37.17 0.88
CA LYS A 5 10.40 36.83 0.30
C LYS A 5 10.27 35.42 -0.27
N ILE A 6 10.45 35.28 -1.58
CA ILE A 6 10.57 33.98 -2.25
C ILE A 6 11.96 33.46 -1.89
N THR A 7 12.09 32.89 -0.69
CA THR A 7 13.26 32.09 -0.31
C THR A 7 13.20 30.80 -1.11
N ALA A 8 14.35 30.36 -1.63
CA ALA A 8 14.45 29.05 -2.27
C ALA A 8 13.80 27.98 -1.38
N PRO A 9 13.04 27.04 -1.95
CA PRO A 9 12.36 26.02 -1.16
C PRO A 9 13.41 25.24 -0.34
N SER A 10 13.17 25.14 0.96
CA SER A 10 13.97 24.29 1.86
C SER A 10 14.12 22.88 1.26
N VAL A 11 15.25 22.22 1.52
CA VAL A 11 15.51 20.82 1.10
C VAL A 11 14.31 19.92 1.44
N ARG A 12 13.66 20.18 2.58
CA ARG A 12 12.45 19.50 3.03
C ARG A 12 11.24 19.69 2.11
N VAL A 13 11.02 20.91 1.63
CA VAL A 13 9.94 21.23 0.66
C VAL A 13 10.22 20.53 -0.67
N ARG A 14 11.48 20.48 -1.11
CA ARG A 14 11.87 19.78 -2.34
C ARG A 14 11.59 18.27 -2.23
N ILE A 15 11.99 17.65 -1.12
CA ILE A 15 11.72 16.24 -0.84
C ILE A 15 10.22 15.98 -0.73
N TYR A 16 9.47 16.83 -0.02
CA TYR A 16 8.02 16.74 0.08
C TYR A 16 7.37 16.71 -1.32
N ARG A 17 7.72 17.68 -2.17
CA ARG A 17 7.18 17.79 -3.54
C ARG A 17 7.54 16.60 -4.41
N PHE A 18 8.79 16.12 -4.33
CA PHE A 18 9.23 14.94 -5.08
C PHE A 18 8.43 13.69 -4.65
N LEU A 19 8.33 13.43 -3.35
CA LEU A 19 7.66 12.24 -2.79
C LEU A 19 6.14 12.27 -2.96
N HIS A 20 5.52 13.45 -3.00
CA HIS A 20 4.10 13.65 -3.25
C HIS A 20 3.77 13.85 -4.74
N LEU A 21 4.72 13.61 -5.64
CA LEU A 21 4.51 13.66 -7.09
C LEU A 21 4.08 15.07 -7.59
N LEU A 22 4.50 16.12 -6.89
CA LEU A 22 4.25 17.54 -7.18
C LEU A 22 5.43 18.21 -7.93
N GLY A 23 6.44 17.44 -8.31
CA GLY A 23 7.60 17.90 -9.06
C GLY A 23 7.39 17.90 -10.59
N PRO A 24 8.45 18.19 -11.36
CA PRO A 24 8.43 18.10 -12.83
C PRO A 24 7.92 16.74 -13.34
N GLU A 25 7.26 16.75 -14.50
CA GLU A 25 6.59 15.56 -15.03
C GLU A 25 7.55 14.37 -15.22
N LEU A 26 8.77 14.63 -15.68
CA LEU A 26 9.79 13.61 -15.90
C LEU A 26 10.23 12.94 -14.59
N GLU A 27 10.59 13.72 -13.56
CA GLU A 27 10.98 13.22 -12.25
C GLU A 27 9.87 12.36 -11.63
N ARG A 28 8.63 12.85 -11.72
CA ARG A 28 7.44 12.13 -11.27
C ARG A 28 7.28 10.78 -11.98
N LYS A 29 7.37 10.75 -13.31
CA LYS A 29 7.22 9.54 -14.11
C LYS A 29 8.31 8.52 -13.78
N ILE A 30 9.56 8.96 -13.65
CA ILE A 30 10.69 8.09 -13.29
C ILE A 30 10.49 7.50 -11.91
N HIS A 31 10.22 8.33 -10.91
CA HIS A 31 9.99 7.89 -9.54
C HIS A 31 8.83 6.90 -9.44
N SER A 32 7.67 7.22 -10.02
CA SER A 32 6.52 6.33 -10.01
C SER A 32 6.80 4.99 -10.69
N ARG A 33 7.46 4.99 -11.87
CA ARG A 33 7.80 3.75 -12.58
C ARG A 33 8.80 2.90 -11.80
N PHE A 34 9.81 3.54 -11.22
CA PHE A 34 10.79 2.86 -10.38
C PHE A 34 10.11 2.19 -9.18
N MET A 35 9.24 2.91 -8.46
CA MET A 35 8.50 2.36 -7.32
C MET A 35 7.58 1.21 -7.71
N ILE A 36 6.85 1.35 -8.82
CA ILE A 36 6.00 0.28 -9.36
C ILE A 36 6.84 -0.96 -9.69
N LEU A 37 7.95 -0.78 -10.41
CA LEU A 37 8.83 -1.88 -10.78
C LEU A 37 9.40 -2.58 -9.54
N LEU A 38 9.86 -1.81 -8.55
CA LEU A 38 10.42 -2.36 -7.32
C LEU A 38 9.38 -3.16 -6.53
N VAL A 39 8.15 -2.66 -6.43
CA VAL A 39 7.03 -3.38 -5.80
C VAL A 39 6.70 -4.67 -6.56
N LEU A 40 6.64 -4.63 -7.89
CA LEU A 40 6.32 -5.80 -8.71
C LEU A 40 7.41 -6.87 -8.65
N VAL A 41 8.68 -6.47 -8.81
CA VAL A 41 9.83 -7.39 -8.70
C VAL A 41 9.86 -8.04 -7.33
N SER A 42 9.63 -7.27 -6.27
CA SER A 42 9.59 -7.80 -4.92
C SER A 42 8.41 -8.75 -4.69
N ALA A 43 7.22 -8.46 -5.24
CA ALA A 43 6.08 -9.35 -5.15
C ALA A 43 6.30 -10.67 -5.91
N VAL A 44 6.91 -10.60 -7.10
CA VAL A 44 7.28 -11.81 -7.86
C VAL A 44 8.35 -12.60 -7.11
N ALA A 45 9.35 -11.95 -6.52
CA ALA A 45 10.35 -12.62 -5.69
C ALA A 45 9.70 -13.35 -4.51
N LEU A 46 8.73 -12.73 -3.82
CA LEU A 46 7.97 -13.36 -2.75
C LEU A 46 7.20 -14.60 -3.26
N MET A 47 6.51 -14.48 -4.39
CA MET A 47 5.78 -15.60 -5.00
C MET A 47 6.71 -16.76 -5.33
N LEU A 48 7.84 -16.49 -5.98
CA LEU A 48 8.82 -17.53 -6.33
C LEU A 48 9.48 -18.15 -5.08
N SER A 49 9.73 -17.34 -4.04
CA SER A 49 10.29 -17.82 -2.76
C SER A 49 9.33 -18.70 -1.96
N SER A 50 8.03 -18.70 -2.29
CA SER A 50 7.02 -19.54 -1.63
C SER A 50 7.07 -21.01 -2.08
N GLU A 51 7.68 -21.28 -3.23
CA GLU A 51 7.87 -22.63 -3.76
C GLU A 51 9.18 -23.23 -3.23
N PRO A 52 9.16 -24.30 -2.41
CA PRO A 52 10.35 -24.80 -1.73
C PRO A 52 11.48 -25.21 -2.68
N SER A 53 11.13 -25.77 -3.84
CA SER A 53 12.11 -26.21 -4.85
C SER A 53 12.92 -25.03 -5.42
N ILE A 54 12.25 -23.91 -5.70
CA ILE A 54 12.88 -22.70 -6.22
C ILE A 54 13.61 -21.94 -5.10
N ALA A 55 13.03 -21.90 -3.91
CA ALA A 55 13.58 -21.19 -2.76
C ALA A 55 14.94 -21.75 -2.33
N ALA A 56 15.13 -23.07 -2.38
CA ALA A 56 16.40 -23.71 -2.03
C ALA A 56 17.56 -23.29 -2.95
N ASP A 57 17.29 -23.17 -4.26
CA ASP A 57 18.31 -22.84 -5.27
C ASP A 57 18.67 -21.35 -5.29
N TYR A 58 17.72 -20.46 -4.97
CA TYR A 58 17.85 -19.01 -5.12
C TYR A 58 17.71 -18.23 -3.80
N PHE A 59 17.86 -18.90 -2.66
CA PHE A 59 17.67 -18.31 -1.32
C PHE A 59 18.40 -16.96 -1.15
N THR A 60 19.71 -16.92 -1.45
CA THR A 60 20.52 -15.71 -1.29
C THR A 60 20.06 -14.57 -2.20
N LEU A 61 19.63 -14.89 -3.43
CA LEU A 61 19.12 -13.90 -4.37
C LEU A 61 17.83 -13.27 -3.86
N PHE A 62 16.87 -14.08 -3.40
CA PHE A 62 15.61 -13.58 -2.84
C PHE A 62 15.84 -12.77 -1.57
N MET A 63 16.73 -13.21 -0.68
CA MET A 63 17.11 -12.45 0.50
C MET A 63 17.73 -11.08 0.16
N LEU A 64 18.61 -11.02 -0.84
CA LEU A 64 19.23 -9.76 -1.26
C LEU A 64 18.21 -8.81 -1.92
N LEU A 65 17.33 -9.35 -2.77
CA LEU A 65 16.24 -8.57 -3.38
C LEU A 65 15.29 -8.01 -2.33
N GLU A 66 14.89 -8.83 -1.35
CA GLU A 66 13.99 -8.41 -0.27
C GLU A 66 14.67 -7.38 0.64
N ALA A 67 15.95 -7.56 0.97
CA ALA A 67 16.73 -6.61 1.73
C ALA A 67 16.85 -5.26 1.01
N PHE A 68 17.14 -5.28 -0.30
CA PHE A 68 17.25 -4.08 -1.11
C PHE A 68 15.91 -3.33 -1.20
N ALA A 69 14.83 -4.02 -1.56
CA ALA A 69 13.50 -3.41 -1.67
C ALA A 69 13.01 -2.84 -0.34
N SER A 70 13.13 -3.62 0.74
CA SER A 70 12.71 -3.20 2.09
C SER A 70 13.51 -2.02 2.61
N SER A 71 14.82 -1.99 2.35
CA SER A 71 15.66 -0.83 2.70
C SER A 71 15.23 0.43 1.96
N PHE A 72 14.91 0.31 0.67
CA PHE A 72 14.43 1.45 -0.11
C PHE A 72 13.06 1.96 0.39
N PHE A 73 12.13 1.05 0.66
CA PHE A 73 10.81 1.39 1.21
C PHE A 73 10.89 2.01 2.60
N LEU A 74 11.81 1.55 3.45
CA LEU A 74 12.11 2.16 4.74
C LEU A 74 12.61 3.60 4.55
N LEU A 75 13.62 3.82 3.70
CA LEU A 75 14.15 5.16 3.43
C LEU A 75 13.06 6.09 2.91
N GLU A 76 12.26 5.62 1.95
CA GLU A 76 11.14 6.39 1.42
C GLU A 76 10.14 6.77 2.53
N TYR A 77 9.79 5.83 3.41
CA TYR A 77 8.88 6.07 4.53
C TYR A 77 9.44 7.11 5.51
N LEU A 78 10.72 7.00 5.89
CA LEU A 78 11.37 7.97 6.78
C LEU A 78 11.38 9.38 6.18
N LEU A 79 11.67 9.49 4.87
CA LEU A 79 11.64 10.77 4.18
C LEU A 79 10.22 11.36 4.12
N ARG A 80 9.19 10.52 3.97
CA ARG A 80 7.79 10.96 4.03
C ARG A 80 7.40 11.45 5.41
N VAL A 81 7.73 10.70 6.47
CA VAL A 81 7.49 11.15 7.85
C VAL A 81 8.22 12.46 8.13
N TRP A 82 9.49 12.58 7.73
CA TRP A 82 10.27 13.79 7.96
C TRP A 82 9.70 15.02 7.24
N SER A 83 9.21 14.83 6.02
CA SER A 83 8.63 15.88 5.15
C SER A 83 7.14 16.14 5.37
N SER A 84 6.40 15.28 6.09
CA SER A 84 4.95 15.40 6.28
C SER A 84 4.45 16.75 6.84
N PRO A 85 5.21 17.49 7.69
CA PRO A 85 4.74 18.78 8.21
C PRO A 85 4.65 19.88 7.15
N GLU A 86 5.23 19.70 5.97
CA GLU A 86 5.02 20.61 4.84
C GLU A 86 3.58 20.55 4.29
N GLN A 87 2.82 19.50 4.61
CA GLN A 87 1.41 19.39 4.25
C GLN A 87 0.52 20.39 4.98
N ASN A 88 0.84 20.69 6.26
CA ASN A 88 0.08 21.61 7.10
C ASN A 88 1.06 22.46 7.93
N PRO A 89 1.57 23.57 7.38
CA PRO A 89 2.57 24.41 8.05
C PRO A 89 2.09 25.02 9.38
N ASP A 90 0.78 25.18 9.54
CA ASP A 90 0.16 25.80 10.71
C ASP A 90 0.02 24.83 11.92
N GLN A 91 0.30 23.54 11.72
CA GLN A 91 0.22 22.52 12.78
C GLN A 91 1.59 22.19 13.36
N SER A 92 1.61 21.63 14.58
CA SER A 92 2.86 21.19 15.20
C SER A 92 3.52 20.08 14.38
N THR A 93 4.85 20.15 14.24
CA THR A 93 5.64 19.20 13.46
C THR A 93 5.41 17.75 13.91
N LEU A 94 5.26 17.52 15.22
CA LEU A 94 5.00 16.19 15.77
C LEU A 94 3.60 15.68 15.41
N SER A 95 2.57 16.54 15.46
CA SER A 95 1.21 16.16 15.10
C SER A 95 1.12 15.73 13.63
N CYS A 96 1.76 16.46 12.71
CA CYS A 96 1.81 16.11 11.29
C CYS A 96 2.54 14.78 11.03
N ARG A 97 3.59 14.47 11.81
CA ARG A 97 4.32 13.20 11.71
C ARG A 97 3.46 12.03 12.18
N LEU A 98 2.86 12.14 13.36
CA LEU A 98 1.98 11.10 13.92
C LEU A 98 0.76 10.88 13.03
N ARG A 99 0.16 11.95 12.50
CA ARG A 99 -0.94 11.86 11.54
C ARG A 99 -0.57 11.05 10.31
N TYR A 100 0.65 11.24 9.78
CA TYR A 100 1.12 10.44 8.65
C TYR A 100 1.33 8.98 9.03
N ILE A 101 2.01 8.71 10.15
CA ILE A 101 2.31 7.35 10.63
C ILE A 101 1.03 6.52 10.79
N PHE A 102 -0.01 7.10 11.39
CA PHE A 102 -1.30 6.45 11.63
C PHE A 102 -2.32 6.60 10.49
N SER A 103 -1.93 7.24 9.37
CA SER A 103 -2.79 7.26 8.18
C SER A 103 -2.80 5.90 7.49
N ILE A 104 -3.87 5.55 6.77
CA ILE A 104 -3.98 4.31 6.00
C ILE A 104 -2.74 4.11 5.10
N MET A 105 -2.31 5.16 4.42
CA MET A 105 -1.15 5.10 3.53
C MET A 105 0.18 4.99 4.29
N GLY A 106 0.28 5.57 5.48
CA GLY A 106 1.44 5.39 6.36
C GLY A 106 1.55 3.98 6.92
N LEU A 107 0.42 3.36 7.26
CA LEU A 107 0.35 1.97 7.69
C LEU A 107 0.71 1.00 6.55
N VAL A 108 0.23 1.24 5.33
CA VAL A 108 0.63 0.48 4.13
C VAL A 108 2.13 0.59 3.88
N ASP A 109 2.70 1.81 3.97
CA ASP A 109 4.14 1.99 3.83
C ASP A 109 4.91 1.24 4.93
N LEU A 110 4.46 1.28 6.19
CA LEU A 110 5.10 0.57 7.29
C LEU A 110 5.05 -0.95 7.08
N ALA A 111 3.88 -1.49 6.77
CA ALA A 111 3.69 -2.92 6.48
C ALA A 111 4.54 -3.39 5.29
N SER A 112 4.86 -2.50 4.34
CA SER A 112 5.60 -2.87 3.13
C SER A 112 7.06 -3.26 3.35
N PHE A 113 7.72 -2.75 4.39
CA PHE A 113 9.13 -3.05 4.68
C PHE A 113 9.34 -3.77 6.00
N LEU A 114 8.43 -3.58 6.97
CA LEU A 114 8.58 -4.06 8.33
C LEU A 114 8.83 -5.58 8.44
N PRO A 115 8.15 -6.46 7.68
CA PRO A 115 8.33 -7.91 7.80
C PRO A 115 9.78 -8.35 7.63
N PHE A 116 10.53 -7.78 6.67
CA PHE A 116 11.93 -8.12 6.47
C PHE A 116 12.79 -7.83 7.71
N PHE A 117 12.58 -6.67 8.34
CA PHE A 117 13.33 -6.31 9.54
C PHE A 117 12.93 -7.13 10.77
N LEU A 118 11.68 -7.60 10.84
CA LEU A 118 11.24 -8.54 11.88
C LEU A 118 11.92 -9.90 11.68
N LEU A 119 11.97 -10.42 10.46
CA LEU A 119 12.69 -11.67 10.17
C LEU A 119 14.19 -11.53 10.54
N LEU A 120 14.81 -10.41 10.21
CA LEU A 120 16.21 -10.13 10.58
C LEU A 120 16.43 -10.03 12.10
N ALA A 121 15.41 -9.58 12.84
CA ALA A 121 15.44 -9.54 14.31
C ALA A 121 15.22 -10.92 14.97
N GLY A 122 15.09 -11.99 14.18
CA GLY A 122 14.94 -13.36 14.67
C GLY A 122 13.49 -13.81 14.88
N TYR A 123 12.51 -13.08 14.35
CA TYR A 123 11.11 -13.55 14.34
C TYR A 123 10.90 -14.61 13.26
N ASP A 124 10.06 -15.59 13.56
CA ASP A 124 9.72 -16.65 12.60
C ASP A 124 8.84 -16.12 11.45
N GLN A 125 9.01 -16.74 10.28
CA GLN A 125 8.17 -16.46 9.12
C GLN A 125 6.77 -17.07 9.31
N THR A 126 5.86 -16.25 9.81
CA THR A 126 4.44 -16.61 9.98
C THR A 126 3.60 -16.19 8.77
N SER A 127 2.43 -16.80 8.57
CA SER A 127 1.47 -16.39 7.54
C SER A 127 1.07 -14.91 7.65
N VAL A 128 1.08 -14.35 8.87
CA VAL A 128 0.81 -12.93 9.10
C VAL A 128 1.91 -12.05 8.49
N LEU A 129 3.19 -12.41 8.65
CA LEU A 129 4.29 -11.67 8.03
C LEU A 129 4.21 -11.73 6.50
N VAL A 130 3.85 -12.89 5.94
CA VAL A 130 3.64 -13.04 4.49
C VAL A 130 2.50 -12.14 4.00
N LEU A 131 1.37 -12.10 4.72
CA LEU A 131 0.26 -11.20 4.41
C LEU A 131 0.69 -9.71 4.49
N LEU A 132 1.50 -9.35 5.49
CA LEU A 132 2.06 -8.00 5.59
C LEU A 132 2.99 -7.68 4.42
N GLN A 133 3.78 -8.64 3.95
CA GLN A 133 4.61 -8.43 2.75
C GLN A 133 3.74 -8.17 1.53
N LEU A 134 2.60 -8.86 1.37
CA LEU A 134 1.64 -8.60 0.30
C LEU A 134 1.03 -7.19 0.39
N MET A 135 0.99 -6.56 1.58
CA MET A 135 0.51 -5.19 1.71
C MET A 135 1.32 -4.19 0.87
N ARG A 136 2.58 -4.51 0.51
CA ARG A 136 3.36 -3.64 -0.38
C ARG A 136 2.73 -3.49 -1.77
N LEU A 137 1.88 -4.43 -2.21
CA LEU A 137 1.10 -4.29 -3.45
C LEU A 137 0.17 -3.07 -3.40
N PHE A 138 -0.36 -2.73 -2.22
CA PHE A 138 -1.18 -1.52 -2.07
C PHE A 138 -0.39 -0.24 -2.30
N LYS A 139 0.95 -0.25 -2.23
CA LYS A 139 1.76 0.91 -2.65
C LYS A 139 1.51 1.27 -4.11
N LEU A 140 1.11 0.33 -4.98
CA LEU A 140 0.79 0.61 -6.38
C LEU A 140 -0.31 1.66 -6.54
N THR A 141 -1.26 1.72 -5.59
CA THR A 141 -2.35 2.72 -5.60
C THR A 141 -1.82 4.15 -5.55
N ARG A 142 -0.66 4.38 -4.91
CA ARG A 142 -0.03 5.71 -4.79
C ARG A 142 0.72 6.12 -6.04
N TYR A 143 1.29 5.21 -6.81
CA TYR A 143 2.15 5.57 -7.95
C TYR A 143 1.46 5.41 -9.30
N SER A 144 0.55 4.44 -9.42
CA SER A 144 -0.15 4.13 -10.67
C SER A 144 -1.29 5.12 -10.95
N PRO A 145 -1.26 5.82 -12.10
CA PRO A 145 -2.39 6.65 -12.54
C PRO A 145 -3.67 5.84 -12.73
N ALA A 146 -3.57 4.58 -13.15
CA ALA A 146 -4.74 3.73 -13.39
C ALA A 146 -5.51 3.44 -12.10
N PHE A 147 -4.81 3.16 -11.00
CA PHE A 147 -5.46 2.96 -9.70
C PHE A 147 -6.10 4.23 -9.16
N ARG A 148 -5.50 5.41 -9.41
CA ARG A 148 -6.13 6.69 -9.06
C ARG A 148 -7.41 6.91 -9.84
N LEU A 149 -7.36 6.74 -11.16
CA LEU A 149 -8.53 6.87 -12.02
C LEU A 149 -9.63 5.89 -11.63
N LEU A 150 -9.28 4.64 -11.34
CA LEU A 150 -10.24 3.65 -10.84
C LEU A 150 -10.85 4.09 -9.51
N ALA A 151 -10.04 4.57 -8.57
CA ALA A 151 -10.53 5.05 -7.28
C ALA A 151 -11.44 6.28 -7.43
N ASP A 152 -11.16 7.17 -8.39
CA ASP A 152 -11.99 8.33 -8.68
C ASP A 152 -13.34 7.90 -9.29
N VAL A 153 -13.33 7.02 -10.30
CA VAL A 153 -14.55 6.46 -10.90
C VAL A 153 -15.40 5.71 -9.87
N LEU A 154 -14.78 4.91 -9.00
CA LEU A 154 -15.50 4.18 -7.94
C LEU A 154 -16.14 5.12 -6.91
N LYS A 155 -15.51 6.27 -6.63
CA LYS A 155 -16.10 7.29 -5.76
C LYS A 155 -17.27 7.97 -6.43
N ASP A 156 -17.14 8.29 -7.72
CA ASP A 156 -18.21 8.92 -8.49
C ASP A 156 -19.43 8.00 -8.64
N GLU A 157 -19.20 6.68 -8.78
CA GLU A 157 -20.25 5.65 -8.88
C GLU A 157 -20.61 4.98 -7.55
N ALA A 158 -20.10 5.48 -6.42
CA ALA A 158 -20.23 4.82 -5.12
C ALA A 158 -21.70 4.63 -4.72
N GLU A 159 -22.55 5.62 -4.99
CA GLU A 159 -23.98 5.55 -4.67
C GLU A 159 -24.68 4.42 -5.47
N SER A 160 -24.47 4.39 -6.78
CA SER A 160 -24.98 3.34 -7.67
C SER A 160 -24.50 1.95 -7.24
N LEU A 161 -23.21 1.81 -6.93
CA LEU A 161 -22.61 0.55 -6.48
C LEU A 161 -23.18 0.10 -5.14
N MET A 162 -23.38 1.01 -4.19
CA MET A 162 -23.96 0.69 -2.89
C MET A 162 -25.39 0.16 -3.01
N VAL A 163 -26.21 0.75 -3.90
CA VAL A 163 -27.56 0.24 -4.18
C VAL A 163 -27.50 -1.17 -4.78
N ALA A 164 -26.65 -1.39 -5.79
CA ALA A 164 -26.50 -2.69 -6.43
C ALA A 164 -26.02 -3.78 -5.47
N ILE A 165 -25.01 -3.48 -4.63
CA ILE A 165 -24.50 -4.40 -3.61
C ILE A 165 -25.57 -4.72 -2.57
N THR A 166 -26.35 -3.72 -2.14
CA THR A 166 -27.44 -3.92 -1.19
C THR A 166 -28.50 -4.86 -1.76
N LEU A 167 -28.91 -4.66 -3.01
CA LEU A 167 -29.88 -5.52 -3.68
C LEU A 167 -29.35 -6.95 -3.85
N MET A 168 -28.09 -7.08 -4.26
CA MET A 168 -27.41 -8.38 -4.39
C MET A 168 -27.38 -9.12 -3.05
N PHE A 169 -27.11 -8.41 -1.95
CA PHE A 169 -27.09 -8.99 -0.61
C PHE A 169 -28.48 -9.44 -0.16
N ILE A 170 -29.53 -8.68 -0.46
CA ILE A 170 -30.92 -9.07 -0.20
C ILE A 170 -31.26 -10.37 -0.94
N ILE A 171 -30.97 -10.42 -2.25
CA ILE A 171 -31.21 -11.62 -3.07
C ILE A 171 -30.42 -12.81 -2.54
N PHE A 172 -29.15 -12.59 -2.14
CA PHE A 172 -28.30 -13.62 -1.57
C PHE A 172 -28.89 -14.22 -0.28
N ILE A 173 -29.46 -13.40 0.61
CA ILE A 173 -30.15 -13.88 1.82
C ILE A 173 -31.38 -14.71 1.46
N PHE A 174 -32.23 -14.23 0.54
CA PHE A 174 -33.41 -14.97 0.12
C PHE A 174 -33.06 -16.31 -0.52
N ALA A 175 -32.04 -16.33 -1.39
CA ALA A 175 -31.57 -17.56 -2.01
C ALA A 175 -31.01 -18.54 -0.96
N SER A 176 -30.19 -18.06 -0.03
CA SER A 176 -29.62 -18.87 1.05
C SER A 176 -30.70 -19.49 1.94
N VAL A 177 -31.67 -18.70 2.40
CA VAL A 177 -32.79 -19.19 3.22
C VAL A 177 -33.71 -20.14 2.44
N GLY A 178 -33.98 -19.81 1.17
CA GLY A 178 -34.82 -20.62 0.30
C GLY A 178 -34.20 -22.00 0.07
N ILE A 179 -32.93 -22.05 -0.35
CA ILE A 179 -32.19 -23.31 -0.54
C ILE A 179 -32.18 -24.09 0.77
N TYR A 180 -31.82 -23.47 1.89
CA TYR A 180 -31.84 -24.15 3.19
C TYR A 180 -33.21 -24.75 3.49
N THR A 181 -34.30 -23.99 3.31
CA THR A 181 -35.64 -24.47 3.67
C THR A 181 -36.11 -25.61 2.76
N PHE A 182 -35.81 -25.55 1.46
CA PHE A 182 -36.24 -26.59 0.50
C PHE A 182 -35.32 -27.82 0.48
N GLU A 183 -34.01 -27.64 0.64
CA GLU A 183 -33.06 -28.77 0.67
C GLU A 183 -33.03 -29.45 2.03
N HIS A 184 -33.25 -28.76 3.14
CA HIS A 184 -33.23 -29.39 4.47
C HIS A 184 -34.36 -30.41 4.66
N GLU A 185 -35.48 -30.28 3.93
CA GLU A 185 -36.53 -31.31 3.91
C GLU A 185 -36.17 -32.52 3.03
N VAL A 186 -35.29 -32.35 2.03
CA VAL A 186 -34.93 -33.40 1.06
C VAL A 186 -33.61 -34.11 1.40
N GLN A 187 -32.68 -33.42 2.05
CA GLN A 187 -31.38 -33.92 2.53
C GLN A 187 -31.00 -33.27 3.88
N PRO A 188 -31.44 -33.83 5.02
CA PRO A 188 -31.24 -33.23 6.34
C PRO A 188 -29.81 -33.32 6.91
N GLU A 189 -28.87 -34.03 6.25
CA GLU A 189 -27.49 -34.26 6.73
C GLU A 189 -26.41 -33.42 6.00
N ALA A 190 -26.80 -32.44 5.18
CA ALA A 190 -25.87 -31.53 4.49
C ALA A 190 -25.38 -30.37 5.37
#